data_AF-A0A3N2M1W4-F1
#
_entry.id   AF-A0A3N2M1W4-F1
#
_cell.length_a   1.000
_cell.length_b   1.000
_cell.length_c   1.000
_cell.angle_alpha   90.00
_cell.angle_beta   90.00
_cell.angle_gamma   90.00
#
_symmetry.space_group_name_H-M   'P 1'
#
loop_
_entity.id
_entity.type
_entity.pdbx_description
1 polymer ?
#
loop_
_entity_poly.entity_id
_entity_poly.type
_entity_poly.pdbx_seq_one_letter_code
_entity_poly.pdbx_strand_id
1 'polypeptide(L)'
;MMVSICVSCSNEEEPSPSNEGSPRDWTYTGDNVKVYINGEIQTRVKELRVRSIQLSSGEESISNPIYDTTLIIKGLSNSNKTTNIQVIATLDNFSGTTTIDGHDYNVSGEYIGNPFETHYSKLCIIVRLESK
;
A
#
# COMPACT_ATOMS: atom_id res chain seq x y z
N MET A 1 5.92 -4.41 31.42
CA MET A 1 5.22 -3.69 30.35
C MET A 1 6.28 -2.82 29.65
N MET A 2 6.92 -3.35 28.60
CA MET A 2 7.98 -2.63 27.89
C MET A 2 7.34 -1.88 26.73
N VAL A 3 7.38 -0.56 26.80
CA VAL A 3 7.05 0.34 25.70
C VAL A 3 8.19 0.21 24.69
N SER A 4 7.90 -0.37 23.53
CA SER A 4 8.85 -0.47 22.41
C SER A 4 8.84 0.86 21.67
N ILE A 5 9.90 1.64 21.88
CA ILE A 5 10.10 2.95 21.27
C ILE A 5 10.84 2.69 19.96
N CYS A 6 10.22 2.98 18.82
CA CYS A 6 10.87 2.93 17.52
C CYS A 6 11.91 4.06 17.44
N VAL A 7 13.14 3.79 17.89
CA VAL A 7 14.29 4.65 17.62
C VAL A 7 15.30 3.83 16.83
N SER A 8 15.39 4.13 15.55
CA SER A 8 16.58 3.81 14.77
C SER A 8 16.88 5.01 13.88
N CYS A 9 17.97 5.70 14.22
CA CYS A 9 18.57 6.74 13.41
C CYS A 9 19.45 6.09 12.34
N SER A 10 19.08 6.25 11.08
CA SER A 10 19.99 6.19 9.93
C SER A 10 19.60 7.32 9.00
N ASN A 11 20.42 8.39 8.97
CA ASN A 11 20.34 9.44 7.96
C ASN A 11 20.94 8.91 6.66
N GLU A 12 20.15 8.14 5.91
CA GLU A 12 20.25 8.10 4.46
C GLU A 12 18.92 8.67 3.98
N GLU A 13 18.93 9.88 3.42
CA GLU A 13 17.74 10.44 2.76
C GLU A 13 17.43 9.53 1.58
N GLU A 14 16.60 8.50 1.83
CA GLU A 14 16.04 7.68 0.78
C GLU A 14 15.28 8.62 -0.17
N PRO A 15 15.48 8.47 -1.49
CA PRO A 15 14.81 9.34 -2.46
C PRO A 15 13.31 9.27 -2.24
N SER A 16 12.68 10.44 -2.04
CA SER A 16 11.23 10.55 -1.89
C SER A 16 10.55 9.85 -3.06
N PRO A 17 9.64 8.89 -2.81
CA PRO A 17 8.95 8.23 -3.90
C PRO A 17 8.17 9.24 -4.75
N SER A 18 8.06 9.00 -6.06
CA SER A 18 7.30 9.87 -6.95
C SER A 18 5.79 9.64 -6.79
N ASN A 19 5.03 10.70 -6.51
CA ASN A 19 3.57 10.71 -6.48
C ASN A 19 2.99 10.87 -7.90
N GLU A 20 2.12 9.96 -8.34
CA GLU A 20 1.52 9.98 -9.69
C GLU A 20 -0.03 9.88 -9.66
N GLY A 21 -0.73 10.88 -9.12
CA GLY A 21 -2.18 11.06 -9.37
C GLY A 21 -3.07 11.02 -8.13
N SER A 22 -2.79 10.14 -7.17
CA SER A 22 -3.37 10.15 -5.82
C SER A 22 -2.34 10.60 -4.79
N PRO A 23 -2.71 11.33 -3.72
CA PRO A 23 -1.82 11.59 -2.58
C PRO A 23 -1.23 10.32 -1.92
N ARG A 24 -1.72 9.12 -2.26
CA ARG A 24 -1.25 7.82 -1.77
C ARG A 24 -0.30 7.07 -2.71
N ASP A 25 -0.02 7.60 -3.90
CA ASP A 25 0.83 6.98 -4.93
C ASP A 25 2.31 7.01 -4.58
N TRP A 26 2.69 6.29 -3.53
CA TRP A 26 4.06 6.19 -3.06
C TRP A 26 4.64 4.80 -3.28
N THR A 27 5.96 4.69 -3.11
CA THR A 27 6.68 3.42 -3.00
C THR A 27 6.96 3.14 -1.53
N TYR A 28 6.30 2.12 -0.98
CA TYR A 28 6.41 1.65 0.39
C TYR A 28 7.43 0.52 0.50
N THR A 29 8.41 0.69 1.38
CA THR A 29 9.54 -0.20 1.60
C THR A 29 9.76 -0.43 3.10
N GLY A 30 10.52 -1.48 3.44
CA GLY A 30 10.91 -1.75 4.82
C GLY A 30 9.71 -1.85 5.78
N ASP A 31 9.76 -1.14 6.89
CA ASP A 31 8.73 -1.16 7.93
C ASP A 31 7.41 -0.45 7.53
N ASN A 32 7.43 0.30 6.42
CA ASN A 32 6.28 1.04 5.91
C ASN A 32 5.34 0.19 5.05
N VAL A 33 5.66 -1.08 4.81
CA VAL A 33 4.81 -2.03 4.08
C VAL A 33 4.54 -3.27 4.92
N LYS A 34 3.26 -3.62 5.07
CA LYS A 34 2.84 -4.88 5.69
C LYS A 34 1.83 -5.58 4.81
N VAL A 35 2.15 -6.79 4.36
CA VAL A 35 1.24 -7.61 3.56
C VAL A 35 0.93 -8.88 4.32
N TYR A 36 -0.35 -9.23 4.41
CA TYR A 36 -0.84 -10.42 5.07
C TYR A 36 -1.58 -11.30 4.06
N ILE A 37 -1.36 -12.62 4.12
CA ILE A 37 -2.16 -13.61 3.41
C ILE A 37 -2.75 -14.54 4.47
N ASN A 38 -4.08 -14.62 4.55
CA ASN A 38 -4.81 -15.42 5.54
C ASN A 38 -4.33 -15.17 6.98
N GLY A 39 -4.16 -13.89 7.34
CA GLY A 39 -3.61 -13.47 8.63
C GLY A 39 -2.09 -13.62 8.83
N GLU A 40 -1.35 -14.27 7.93
CA GLU A 40 0.10 -14.45 8.04
C GLU A 40 0.90 -13.36 7.34
N ILE A 41 1.86 -12.74 8.05
CA ILE A 41 2.71 -11.68 7.49
C ILE A 41 3.69 -12.21 6.45
N GLN A 42 3.72 -11.55 5.29
CA GLN A 42 4.57 -11.90 4.16
C GLN A 42 5.88 -11.13 4.22
N THR A 43 6.84 -11.63 4.99
CA THR A 43 8.17 -11.00 5.22
C THR A 43 9.05 -10.90 3.97
N ARG A 44 8.67 -11.58 2.89
CA ARG A 44 9.36 -11.54 1.60
C ARG A 44 9.01 -10.31 0.76
N VAL A 45 7.92 -9.62 1.09
CA VAL A 45 7.54 -8.38 0.40
C VAL A 45 8.54 -7.30 0.76
N LYS A 46 9.23 -6.77 -0.25
CA LYS A 46 10.29 -5.75 -0.07
C LYS A 46 9.83 -4.35 -0.44
N GLU A 47 8.86 -4.28 -1.35
CA GLU A 47 8.44 -3.06 -1.99
C GLU A 47 6.99 -3.21 -2.44
N LEU A 48 6.20 -2.17 -2.20
CA LEU A 48 4.87 -2.00 -2.74
C LEU A 48 4.77 -0.60 -3.34
N ARG A 49 4.50 -0.51 -4.65
CA ARG A 49 4.22 0.77 -5.31
C ARG A 49 2.74 0.91 -5.56
N VAL A 50 2.21 2.10 -5.30
CA VAL A 50 0.82 2.44 -5.54
C VAL A 50 0.75 3.38 -6.75
N ARG A 51 -0.19 3.11 -7.65
CA ARG A 51 -0.51 3.99 -8.78
C ARG A 51 -2.02 4.09 -8.92
N SER A 52 -2.52 5.30 -9.02
CA SER A 52 -3.96 5.55 -9.00
C SER A 52 -4.41 6.43 -10.17
N ILE A 53 -5.62 6.17 -10.65
CA ILE A 53 -6.37 7.04 -11.56
C ILE A 53 -7.66 7.43 -10.85
N GLN A 54 -7.91 8.73 -10.67
CA GLN A 54 -9.15 9.18 -10.05
C GLN A 54 -10.35 8.90 -10.98
N LEU A 55 -11.36 8.20 -10.48
CA LEU A 55 -12.50 7.73 -11.27
C LEU A 55 -13.55 8.81 -11.58
N SER A 56 -13.61 9.88 -10.79
CA SER A 56 -14.49 11.02 -11.07
C SER A 56 -13.81 12.34 -10.70
N SER A 57 -13.93 13.34 -11.56
CA SER A 57 -13.39 14.68 -11.36
C SER A 57 -14.54 15.70 -11.34
N GLY A 58 -15.05 16.00 -10.16
CA GLY A 58 -16.11 17.00 -9.90
C GLY A 58 -16.02 17.49 -8.47
N GLU A 59 -16.67 18.61 -8.12
CA GLU A 59 -16.51 19.24 -6.79
C GLU A 59 -16.82 18.28 -5.62
N GLU A 60 -17.83 17.42 -5.77
CA GLU A 60 -18.15 16.39 -4.76
C GLU A 60 -17.03 15.35 -4.60
N SER A 61 -16.34 15.00 -5.70
CA SER A 61 -15.22 14.05 -5.72
C SER A 61 -13.95 14.63 -5.08
N ILE A 62 -13.80 15.96 -4.98
CA ILE A 62 -12.65 16.56 -4.28
C ILE A 62 -12.69 16.20 -2.78
N SER A 63 -13.89 16.13 -2.19
CA SER A 63 -14.06 15.84 -0.76
C SER A 63 -13.87 14.35 -0.43
N ASN A 64 -14.23 13.47 -1.35
CA ASN A 64 -14.17 12.01 -1.19
C ASN A 64 -13.72 11.35 -2.49
N PRO A 65 -12.44 11.51 -2.86
CA PRO A 65 -11.96 11.00 -4.13
C PRO A 65 -11.93 9.47 -4.10
N ILE A 66 -12.38 8.87 -5.20
CA ILE A 66 -12.31 7.43 -5.45
C ILE A 66 -11.34 7.19 -6.59
N TYR A 67 -10.48 6.21 -6.41
CA TYR A 67 -9.40 5.88 -7.33
C TYR A 67 -9.48 4.42 -7.79
N ASP A 68 -9.27 4.20 -9.08
CA ASP A 68 -8.85 2.90 -9.59
C ASP A 68 -7.34 2.78 -9.38
N THR A 69 -6.93 1.79 -8.59
CA THR A 69 -5.57 1.74 -8.02
C THR A 69 -4.92 0.40 -8.30
N THR A 70 -3.71 0.45 -8.84
CA THR A 70 -2.84 -0.71 -8.99
C THR A 70 -1.83 -0.76 -7.84
N LEU A 71 -1.91 -1.82 -7.02
CA LEU A 71 -0.86 -2.19 -6.08
C LEU A 71 0.16 -3.07 -6.79
N ILE A 72 1.41 -2.63 -6.88
CA ILE A 72 2.52 -3.32 -7.53
C ILE A 72 3.41 -3.87 -6.42
N ILE A 73 3.27 -5.16 -6.11
CA ILE A 73 3.91 -5.79 -4.96
C ILE A 73 5.05 -6.68 -5.43
N LYS A 74 6.27 -6.39 -4.98
CA LYS A 74 7.44 -7.22 -5.24
C LYS A 74 7.70 -8.18 -4.09
N GLY A 75 7.80 -9.48 -4.40
CA GLY A 75 8.15 -10.50 -3.42
C GLY A 75 6.97 -11.27 -2.81
N LEU A 76 5.76 -11.11 -3.34
CA LEU A 76 4.53 -11.71 -2.77
C LEU A 76 4.49 -13.24 -2.94
N SER A 77 4.45 -13.74 -4.19
CA SER A 77 4.49 -15.20 -4.45
C SER A 77 5.91 -15.77 -4.34
N ASN A 78 6.89 -15.02 -4.85
CA ASN A 78 8.31 -15.33 -4.74
C ASN A 78 9.13 -14.04 -4.83
N SER A 79 10.37 -14.06 -4.34
CA SER A 79 11.21 -12.86 -4.14
C SER A 79 11.51 -12.05 -5.41
N ASN A 80 11.38 -12.66 -6.59
CA ASN A 80 11.75 -12.04 -7.87
C ASN A 80 10.53 -11.69 -8.72
N LYS A 81 9.32 -12.07 -8.29
CA LYS A 81 8.08 -11.83 -9.01
C LYS A 81 7.42 -10.56 -8.50
N THR A 82 6.89 -9.79 -9.45
CA THR A 82 6.01 -8.66 -9.22
C THR A 82 4.57 -9.13 -9.43
N THR A 83 3.71 -8.81 -8.48
CA THR A 83 2.27 -9.07 -8.54
C THR A 83 1.54 -7.73 -8.62
N ASN A 84 0.68 -7.57 -9.62
CA ASN A 84 -0.16 -6.39 -9.77
C ASN A 84 -1.58 -6.72 -9.32
N ILE A 85 -2.12 -5.92 -8.41
CA ILE A 85 -3.47 -6.10 -7.86
C ILE A 85 -4.26 -4.82 -8.13
N GLN A 86 -5.40 -4.93 -8.82
CA GLN A 86 -6.33 -3.82 -8.99
C GLN A 86 -7.29 -3.74 -7.80
N VAL A 87 -7.45 -2.54 -7.26
CA VAL A 87 -8.36 -2.24 -6.14
C VAL A 87 -9.04 -0.89 -6.37
N ILE A 88 -10.22 -0.73 -5.79
CA ILE A 88 -10.85 0.59 -5.65
C ILE A 88 -10.38 1.17 -4.32
N ALA A 89 -9.81 2.37 -4.37
CA ALA A 89 -9.25 3.05 -3.21
C ALA A 89 -9.95 4.38 -2.93
N THR A 90 -10.02 4.72 -1.65
CA THR A 90 -10.24 6.08 -1.14
C THR A 90 -8.91 6.63 -0.61
N LEU A 91 -8.94 7.77 0.08
CA LEU A 91 -7.74 8.29 0.75
C LEU A 91 -7.24 7.39 1.88
N ASP A 92 -8.09 6.58 2.52
CA ASP A 92 -7.71 5.87 3.75
C ASP A 92 -7.75 4.36 3.61
N ASN A 93 -8.54 3.84 2.68
CA ASN A 93 -8.75 2.40 2.53
C ASN A 93 -8.85 2.00 1.06
N PHE A 94 -8.71 0.70 0.81
CA PHE A 94 -8.94 0.12 -0.50
C PHE A 94 -9.49 -1.29 -0.38
N SER A 95 -10.18 -1.74 -1.42
CA SER A 95 -10.70 -3.09 -1.51
C SER A 95 -10.81 -3.57 -2.95
N GLY A 96 -10.79 -4.89 -3.14
CA GLY A 96 -10.90 -5.51 -4.44
C GLY A 96 -10.80 -7.02 -4.33
N THR A 97 -10.48 -7.66 -5.45
CA THR A 97 -10.25 -9.11 -5.50
C THR A 97 -9.08 -9.39 -6.43
N THR A 98 -8.35 -10.48 -6.19
CA THR A 98 -7.25 -10.90 -7.05
C THR A 98 -7.13 -12.42 -7.10
N THR A 99 -6.40 -12.91 -8.09
CA THR A 99 -6.03 -14.32 -8.20
C THR A 99 -4.51 -14.40 -8.17
N ILE A 100 -3.96 -15.16 -7.21
CA ILE A 100 -2.52 -15.38 -7.06
C ILE A 100 -2.26 -16.86 -7.14
N ASP A 101 -1.44 -17.25 -8.11
CA ASP A 101 -1.01 -18.64 -8.34
C ASP A 101 -2.19 -19.63 -8.40
N GLY A 102 -3.32 -19.19 -8.96
CA GLY A 102 -4.55 -19.99 -9.13
C GLY A 102 -5.54 -19.94 -7.96
N HIS A 103 -5.26 -19.18 -6.90
CA HIS A 103 -6.13 -19.02 -5.75
C HIS A 103 -6.76 -17.63 -5.71
N ASP A 104 -8.07 -17.56 -5.46
CA ASP A 104 -8.80 -16.30 -5.37
C ASP A 104 -8.78 -15.73 -3.95
N TYR A 105 -8.56 -14.42 -3.87
CA TYR A 105 -8.50 -13.67 -2.62
C TYR A 105 -9.39 -12.43 -2.67
N ASN A 106 -10.03 -12.14 -1.53
CA ASN A 106 -10.52 -10.82 -1.22
C ASN A 106 -9.35 -9.95 -0.76
N VAL A 107 -9.22 -8.76 -1.35
CA VAL A 107 -8.18 -7.80 -1.02
C VAL A 107 -8.81 -6.67 -0.23
N SER A 108 -8.21 -6.33 0.90
CA SER A 108 -8.54 -5.13 1.67
C SER A 108 -7.27 -4.50 2.21
N GLY A 109 -7.34 -3.22 2.56
CA GLY A 109 -6.21 -2.57 3.19
C GLY A 109 -6.47 -1.13 3.54
N GLU A 110 -5.47 -0.54 4.18
CA GLU A 110 -5.53 0.81 4.70
C GLU A 110 -4.18 1.52 4.53
N TYR A 111 -4.27 2.83 4.36
CA TYR A 111 -3.15 3.74 4.41
C TYR A 111 -3.08 4.39 5.79
N ILE A 112 -1.90 4.35 6.41
CA ILE A 112 -1.64 4.96 7.71
C ILE A 112 -0.81 6.22 7.52
N GLY A 113 -1.12 7.24 8.31
CA GLY A 113 -0.44 8.54 8.24
C GLY A 113 -1.14 9.53 7.30
N ASN A 114 -0.77 10.80 7.42
CA ASN A 114 -1.34 11.89 6.64
C ASN A 114 -0.64 12.00 5.27
N PRO A 115 -1.35 11.79 4.15
CA PRO A 115 -0.74 11.78 2.82
C PRO A 115 -0.22 13.16 2.36
N PHE A 116 -0.58 14.23 3.07
CA PHE A 116 -0.10 15.59 2.82
C PHE A 116 1.07 16.00 3.72
N GLU A 117 1.54 15.11 4.62
CA GLU A 117 2.78 15.33 5.36
C GLU A 117 3.99 15.01 4.48
N THR A 118 5.02 15.85 4.57
CA THR A 118 6.28 15.69 3.82
C THR A 118 7.19 14.58 4.36
N HIS A 119 6.84 13.99 5.51
CA HIS A 119 7.65 12.97 6.16
C HIS A 119 7.16 11.57 5.80
N TYR A 120 7.69 11.05 4.69
CA TYR A 120 7.37 9.73 4.17
C TYR A 120 7.55 8.59 5.19
N SER A 121 8.47 8.73 6.14
CA SER A 121 8.72 7.76 7.22
C SER A 121 7.53 7.50 8.14
N LYS A 122 6.48 8.33 8.09
CA LYS A 122 5.25 8.14 8.86
C LYS A 122 4.12 7.49 8.05
N LEU A 123 4.32 7.27 6.76
CA LEU A 123 3.33 6.66 5.89
C LEU A 123 3.53 5.15 5.89
N CYS A 124 2.48 4.40 6.21
CA CYS A 124 2.50 2.96 6.06
C CYS A 124 1.33 2.49 5.20
N ILE A 125 1.49 1.34 4.55
CA ILE A 125 0.42 0.62 3.87
C ILE A 125 0.27 -0.76 4.48
N ILE A 126 -0.98 -1.16 4.73
CA ILE A 126 -1.32 -2.53 5.12
C ILE A 126 -2.21 -3.14 4.06
N VAL A 127 -1.80 -4.28 3.51
CA VAL A 127 -2.58 -5.09 2.56
C VAL A 127 -2.93 -6.42 3.21
N ARG A 128 -4.18 -6.85 3.09
CA ARG A 128 -4.68 -8.12 3.59
C ARG A 128 -5.35 -8.88 2.43
N LEU A 129 -4.91 -10.12 2.23
CA LEU A 129 -5.46 -11.04 1.26
C LEU A 129 -6.08 -12.21 2.01
N GLU A 130 -7.40 -12.36 1.93
CA GLU A 130 -8.14 -13.44 2.59
C GLU A 130 -8.72 -14.34 1.52
N SER A 131 -8.44 -15.65 1.59
CA SER A 131 -8.99 -16.63 0.66
C SER A 131 -10.52 -16.55 0.62
N LYS A 132 -11.07 -16.61 -0.59
CA LYS A 132 -12.53 -16.67 -0.79
C LYS A 132 -13.14 -18.00 -0.36
#